data_AF-A0AAJ1CRV5-F1
#
_entry.id   AF-A0AAJ1CRV5-F1
#
_cell.length_a   1.000
_cell.length_b   1.000
_cell.length_c   1.000
_cell.angle_alpha   90.00
_cell.angle_beta   90.00
_cell.angle_gamma   90.00
#
_symmetry.space_group_name_H-M   'P 1'
#
loop_
_entity.id
_entity.type
_entity.pdbx_description
1 polymer ?
#
loop_
_entity_poly.entity_id
_entity_poly.type
_entity_poly.pdbx_seq_one_letter_code
_entity_poly.pdbx_strand_id
1 'polypeptide(L)'
;MENLYTTKEEKTKLTLAQINNVNLNSIIEPGFYVSVKWDNNISGLPTELNNNEGRAFYLVVFALDSTNSYCQQVLYSFKGLIFYRAITDTNSTFTQWRRINLI
;
A
#
# COMPACT_ATOMS: atom_id res chain seq x y z
N MET A 1 1.77 -28.08 37.11
CA MET A 1 0.77 -27.01 36.94
C MET A 1 1.40 -26.02 35.98
N GLU A 2 1.13 -26.17 34.68
CA GLU A 2 1.72 -25.31 33.66
C GLU A 2 1.11 -23.91 33.75
N ASN A 3 1.96 -22.89 33.79
CA ASN A 3 1.55 -21.49 33.86
C ASN A 3 0.99 -21.06 32.49
N LEU A 4 -0.33 -20.99 32.38
CA LEU A 4 -1.08 -20.58 31.18
C LEU A 4 -1.01 -19.06 30.86
N TYR A 5 -0.02 -18.32 31.39
CA TYR A 5 -0.01 -16.85 31.32
C TYR A 5 1.24 -16.21 30.68
N THR A 6 2.14 -16.96 30.05
CA THR A 6 3.38 -16.39 29.49
C THR A 6 3.45 -16.32 27.97
N THR A 7 2.31 -16.20 27.30
CA THR A 7 2.28 -15.60 25.96
C THR A 7 1.57 -14.27 26.08
N LYS A 8 2.32 -13.24 26.52
CA LYS A 8 1.94 -11.87 26.20
C LYS A 8 1.93 -11.81 24.67
N GLU A 9 0.75 -11.87 24.06
CA GLU A 9 0.59 -11.44 22.68
C GLU A 9 1.17 -10.02 22.60
N GLU A 10 2.34 -9.88 21.98
CA GLU A 10 2.78 -8.59 21.50
C GLU A 10 1.79 -8.17 20.42
N LYS A 11 0.71 -7.50 20.83
CA LYS A 11 -0.18 -6.80 19.93
C LYS A 11 0.62 -5.65 19.32
N THR A 12 1.34 -5.93 18.24
CA THR A 12 2.06 -4.92 17.48
C THR A 12 1.01 -3.93 16.98
N LYS A 13 1.06 -2.69 17.48
CA LYS A 13 0.10 -1.65 17.09
C LYS A 13 0.33 -1.34 15.61
N LEU A 14 -0.64 -1.69 14.77
CA LEU A 14 -0.61 -1.41 13.34
C LEU A 14 -0.49 0.11 13.16
N THR A 15 0.65 0.55 12.62
CA THR A 15 0.96 1.97 12.46
C THR A 15 0.81 2.32 11.00
N LEU A 16 -0.03 3.31 10.69
CA LEU A 16 -0.18 3.83 9.34
C LEU A 16 0.80 4.99 9.14
N ALA A 17 1.77 4.79 8.25
CA ALA A 17 2.70 5.84 7.85
C ALA A 17 1.99 6.82 6.91
N GLN A 18 1.98 8.10 7.27
CA GLN A 18 1.43 9.12 6.37
C GLN A 18 2.38 9.36 5.21
N ILE A 19 1.83 9.37 4.00
CA ILE A 19 2.57 9.69 2.77
C ILE A 19 2.02 10.95 2.12
N ASN A 20 2.92 11.80 1.66
CA ASN A 20 2.63 13.02 0.91
C ASN A 20 3.80 13.32 -0.03
N ASN A 21 3.52 13.97 -1.16
CA ASN A 21 4.54 14.41 -2.12
C ASN A 21 5.48 13.27 -2.59
N VAL A 22 4.93 12.09 -2.87
CA VAL A 22 5.69 10.87 -3.20
C VAL A 22 5.18 10.23 -4.49
N ASN A 23 6.06 9.52 -5.19
CA ASN A 23 5.69 8.65 -6.29
C ASN A 23 5.44 7.23 -5.76
N LEU A 24 4.27 6.65 -6.00
CA LEU A 24 3.97 5.30 -5.52
C LEU A 24 4.93 4.24 -6.09
N ASN A 25 5.62 4.51 -7.20
CA ASN A 25 6.65 3.61 -7.74
C ASN A 25 7.88 3.47 -6.83
N SER A 26 8.12 4.40 -5.89
CA SER A 26 9.24 4.33 -4.95
C SER A 26 8.86 3.72 -3.60
N ILE A 27 7.59 3.38 -3.36
CA ILE A 27 7.14 2.78 -2.09
C ILE A 27 7.17 1.27 -2.22
N ILE A 28 8.32 0.69 -1.93
CA ILE A 28 8.56 -0.76 -2.02
C ILE A 28 8.67 -1.43 -0.65
N GLU A 29 8.89 -0.64 0.40
CA GLU A 29 9.03 -1.16 1.76
C GLU A 29 7.69 -1.75 2.24
N PRO A 30 7.71 -2.92 2.89
CA PRO A 30 6.50 -3.54 3.37
C PRO A 30 5.91 -2.70 4.52
N GLY A 31 4.60 -2.44 4.46
CA GLY A 31 3.95 -1.61 5.46
C GLY A 31 2.55 -1.14 5.11
N PHE A 32 1.97 -0.39 6.05
CA PHE A 32 0.67 0.26 5.93
C PHE A 32 0.87 1.77 5.80
N TYR A 33 0.38 2.33 4.70
CA TYR A 33 0.51 3.75 4.38
C TYR A 33 -0.86 4.39 4.19
N VAL A 34 -0.92 5.71 4.38
CA VAL A 34 -2.13 6.50 4.16
C VAL A 34 -1.82 7.83 3.51
N SER A 35 -2.53 8.15 2.44
CA SER A 35 -2.60 9.49 1.88
C SER A 35 -3.87 10.16 2.41
N VAL A 36 -3.70 11.19 3.25
CA VAL A 36 -4.79 11.74 4.07
C VAL A 36 -5.57 12.88 3.42
N LYS A 37 -5.16 13.40 2.26
CA LYS A 37 -5.86 14.50 1.56
C LYS A 37 -6.16 14.17 0.10
N TRP A 38 -7.25 14.75 -0.39
CA TRP A 38 -7.72 14.60 -1.76
C TRP A 38 -6.82 15.28 -2.80
N ASP A 39 -6.23 16.40 -2.42
CA ASP A 39 -5.35 17.26 -3.23
C ASP A 39 -3.85 16.96 -3.03
N ASN A 40 -3.51 15.88 -2.30
CA ASN A 40 -2.12 15.49 -2.07
C ASN A 40 -1.33 15.37 -3.38
N ASN A 41 -0.05 15.71 -3.37
CA ASN A 41 0.80 15.60 -4.55
C ASN A 41 1.36 14.18 -4.71
N ILE A 42 0.50 13.21 -5.03
CA ILE A 42 0.91 11.81 -5.26
C ILE A 42 0.95 11.52 -6.75
N SER A 43 2.02 10.85 -7.20
CA SER A 43 2.16 10.34 -8.57
C SER A 43 2.24 8.82 -8.62
N GLY A 44 2.08 8.22 -9.81
CA GLY A 44 2.03 6.76 -9.96
C GLY A 44 0.71 6.12 -9.52
N LEU A 45 -0.37 6.91 -9.43
CA LEU A 45 -1.72 6.46 -9.11
C LEU A 45 -2.38 5.69 -10.26
N PRO A 46 -3.41 4.87 -9.97
CA PRO A 46 -4.37 4.44 -10.98
C PRO A 46 -4.98 5.65 -11.69
N THR A 47 -5.22 5.54 -13.00
CA THR A 47 -5.72 6.66 -13.83
C THR A 47 -7.02 7.23 -13.29
N GLU A 48 -7.92 6.38 -12.79
CA GLU A 48 -9.22 6.76 -12.22
C GLU A 48 -9.11 7.60 -10.94
N LEU A 49 -7.98 7.49 -10.23
CA LEU A 49 -7.69 8.24 -9.01
C LEU A 49 -6.75 9.44 -9.26
N ASN A 50 -6.22 9.59 -10.48
CA ASN A 50 -5.30 10.67 -10.83
C ASN A 50 -6.05 11.98 -11.14
N ASN A 51 -6.84 12.44 -10.17
CA ASN A 51 -7.57 13.72 -10.17
C ASN A 51 -7.55 14.30 -8.74
N ASN A 52 -7.96 15.56 -8.57
CA ASN A 52 -7.89 16.28 -7.29
C ASN A 52 -8.85 15.75 -6.21
N GLU A 53 -9.66 14.74 -6.52
CA GLU A 53 -10.63 14.13 -5.61
C GLU A 53 -10.38 12.63 -5.43
N GLY A 54 -9.25 12.11 -5.92
CA GLY A 54 -8.94 10.68 -5.92
C GLY A 54 -7.76 10.29 -5.04
N ARG A 55 -7.03 11.26 -4.49
CA ARG A 55 -5.71 11.02 -3.89
C ARG A 55 -5.72 10.76 -2.39
N ALA A 56 -6.90 10.73 -1.75
CA ALA A 56 -7.02 10.15 -0.41
C ALA A 56 -7.26 8.64 -0.53
N PHE A 57 -6.40 7.83 0.10
CA PHE A 57 -6.47 6.37 0.03
C PHE A 57 -5.60 5.73 1.12
N TYR A 58 -5.86 4.45 1.38
CA TYR A 58 -4.93 3.56 2.07
C TYR A 58 -4.10 2.78 1.05
N LEU A 59 -2.84 2.51 1.39
CA LEU A 59 -1.95 1.69 0.60
C LEU A 59 -1.32 0.64 1.50
N VAL A 60 -1.41 -0.62 1.10
CA VAL A 60 -0.71 -1.72 1.73
C VAL A 60 0.37 -2.21 0.78
N VAL A 61 1.57 -2.37 1.30
CA VAL A 61 2.71 -2.88 0.55
C VAL A 61 3.18 -4.17 1.19
N PHE A 62 3.23 -5.23 0.39
CA PHE A 62 3.86 -6.50 0.72
C PHE A 62 5.14 -6.61 -0.08
N ALA A 63 6.24 -7.02 0.54
CA ALA A 63 7.50 -7.25 -0.16
C ALA A 63 8.24 -8.42 0.47
N LEU A 64 8.95 -9.19 -0.35
CA LEU A 64 9.79 -10.29 0.14
C LEU A 64 11.10 -9.78 0.76
N ASP A 65 11.59 -8.62 0.33
CA ASP A 65 12.76 -7.94 0.85
C ASP A 65 12.66 -6.41 0.62
N SER A 66 13.57 -5.63 1.22
CA SER A 66 13.64 -4.17 1.05
C SER A 66 14.45 -3.75 -0.18
N THR A 67 14.94 -4.70 -0.98
CA THR A 67 15.87 -4.49 -2.10
C THR A 67 15.16 -4.57 -3.44
N ASN A 68 14.11 -3.78 -3.65
CA ASN A 68 13.48 -3.60 -4.98
C ASN A 68 13.08 -4.93 -5.68
N SER A 69 12.92 -6.02 -4.95
CA SER A 69 12.41 -7.30 -5.45
C SER A 69 10.95 -7.48 -5.08
N TYR A 70 10.25 -8.35 -5.82
CA TYR A 70 8.94 -8.94 -5.52
C TYR A 70 8.10 -8.16 -4.49
N CYS A 71 7.49 -7.09 -4.98
CA CYS A 71 6.71 -6.15 -4.19
C CYS A 71 5.28 -6.11 -4.73
N GLN A 72 4.28 -6.16 -3.87
CA GLN A 72 2.87 -6.00 -4.22
C GLN A 72 2.30 -4.78 -3.50
N GLN A 73 1.63 -3.93 -4.26
CA GLN A 73 0.87 -2.80 -3.74
C GLN A 73 -0.61 -3.06 -3.90
N VAL A 74 -1.37 -2.82 -2.83
CA VAL A 74 -2.84 -2.81 -2.84
C VAL A 74 -3.32 -1.46 -2.34
N LEU A 75 -4.08 -0.77 -3.18
CA LEU A 75 -4.60 0.57 -2.92
C LEU A 75 -6.11 0.49 -2.68
N TYR A 76 -6.56 1.01 -1.53
CA TYR A 76 -7.96 1.14 -1.16
C TYR A 76 -8.35 2.61 -1.18
N SER A 77 -9.11 3.02 -2.20
CA SER A 77 -9.61 4.39 -2.27
C SER A 77 -10.85 4.57 -1.40
N PHE A 78 -11.03 5.79 -0.88
CA PHE A 78 -12.27 6.17 -0.20
C PHE A 78 -13.48 6.28 -1.16
N LYS A 79 -13.28 6.12 -2.47
CA LYS A 79 -14.34 6.04 -3.49
C LYS A 79 -14.88 4.62 -3.69
N GLY A 80 -14.46 3.66 -2.86
CA GLY A 80 -14.88 2.25 -2.97
C GLY A 80 -14.19 1.48 -4.11
N LEU A 81 -13.16 2.07 -4.74
CA LEU A 81 -12.34 1.40 -5.74
C LEU A 81 -11.11 0.77 -5.08
N ILE A 82 -10.80 -0.46 -5.46
CA ILE A 82 -9.62 -1.19 -4.99
C ILE A 82 -8.75 -1.53 -6.20
N PHE A 83 -7.45 -1.28 -6.09
CA PHE A 83 -6.48 -1.55 -7.14
C PHE A 83 -5.31 -2.36 -6.59
N TYR A 84 -4.68 -3.16 -7.45
CA TYR A 84 -3.42 -3.81 -7.13
C TYR A 84 -2.44 -3.72 -8.30
N ARG A 85 -1.15 -3.82 -7.98
CA ARG A 85 -0.06 -4.03 -8.94
C ARG A 85 1.13 -4.67 -8.22
N ALA A 86 2.11 -5.17 -8.98
CA ALA A 86 3.29 -5.77 -8.38
C ALA A 86 4.54 -5.56 -9.22
N ILE A 87 5.71 -5.69 -8.60
CA ILE A 87 6.98 -6.04 -9.23
C ILE A 87 7.04 -7.56 -9.20
N THR A 88 7.11 -8.22 -10.36
CA THR A 88 7.08 -9.69 -10.45
C THR A 88 8.41 -10.30 -10.86
N ASP A 89 9.42 -9.49 -11.13
CA ASP A 89 10.73 -9.91 -11.60
C ASP A 89 11.83 -9.04 -10.97
N THR A 90 13.04 -9.59 -10.85
CA THR A 90 14.19 -8.87 -10.31
C THR A 90 14.56 -7.68 -11.20
N ASN A 91 14.86 -6.52 -10.60
CA ASN A 91 15.18 -5.26 -11.29
C ASN A 91 14.09 -4.76 -12.26
N SER A 92 12.84 -5.14 -12.02
CA SER A 92 11.69 -4.72 -12.82
C SER A 92 10.95 -3.56 -12.17
N THR A 93 10.07 -2.93 -12.94
CA THR A 93 9.16 -1.90 -12.45
C THR A 93 7.80 -2.50 -12.10
N PHE A 94 6.98 -1.73 -11.39
CA PHE A 94 5.59 -2.14 -11.16
C PHE A 94 4.85 -2.40 -12.48
N THR A 95 4.05 -3.45 -12.50
CA THR A 95 3.01 -3.66 -13.51
C THR A 95 2.01 -2.51 -13.49
N GLN A 96 1.18 -2.43 -14.53
CA GLN A 96 0.02 -1.54 -14.53
C GLN A 96 -0.93 -1.86 -13.37
N TRP A 97 -1.63 -0.83 -12.89
CA TRP A 97 -2.71 -1.00 -11.92
C TRP A 97 -3.83 -1.83 -12.51
N ARG A 98 -4.30 -2.81 -11.75
CA ARG A 98 -5.48 -3.61 -12.05
C ARG A 98 -6.55 -3.33 -11.01
N ARG A 99 -7.75 -2.98 -11.47
CA ARG A 99 -8.91 -2.79 -10.60
C ARG A 99 -9.46 -4.15 -10.16
N ILE A 100 -9.79 -4.27 -8.88
CA ILE A 100 -10.55 -5.40 -8.36
C ILE A 100 -12.03 -5.02 -8.43
N ASN A 101 -12.79 -5.76 -9.23
CA ASN A 101 -14.25 -5.64 -9.25
C ASN A 101 -14.80 -6.61 -8.22
N LEU A 102 -15.42 -6.08 -7.16
CA LEU A 102 -16.18 -6.88 -6.22
C LEU A 102 -17.49 -7.25 -6.93
N ILE A 103 -17.70 -8.54 -7.17
CA ILE A 103 -18.91 -9.12 -7.76
C ILE A 103 -19.91 -9.39 -6.64
#